data_AF-A0A8J4SQT1-F1
#
_entry.id   AF-A0A8J4SQT1-F1
#
_cell.length_a   1.000
_cell.length_b   1.000
_cell.length_c   1.000
_cell.angle_alpha   90.00
_cell.angle_beta   90.00
_cell.angle_gamma   90.00
#
_symmetry.space_group_name_H-M   'P 1'
#
loop_
_entity.id
_entity.type
_entity.pdbx_description
1 polymer ?
#
loop_
_entity_poly.entity_id
_entity_poly.type
_entity_poly.pdbx_seq_one_letter_code
_entity_poly.pdbx_strand_id
1 'polypeptide(L)'
;MDELTESHNRSRDIMVLLEKEASDIEAITQSVKNIAEETGLLALNASIEAARAGEEGAGFAVVAQQIRKLADESKQSVHRINELISRVQQRIKDTAQLIHEQHGLVVNESERTVSVDQTLQELTGTVEVFMKGAHEIGSKIGEQTSRVEQTHGIYLGEAHIIDPNTLEEMKMQSLDEIVKQHVNSKVSVTPGQVTINVTVDGVHAEPSLMEEDTSEGVYNEELKFGGVVYYSVENGKLVVSASGAYGMGLYDGDLNFTYEFKDGEWQAMDLEYSTEEYEEEYYESFD
;
A
#
# COMPACT_ATOMS: atom_id res chain seq x y z
N MET A 1 25.17 13.36 17.34
CA MET A 1 24.70 14.50 18.16
C MET A 1 25.83 15.11 18.96
N ASP A 2 26.59 14.31 19.71
CA ASP A 2 27.70 14.79 20.56
C ASP A 2 28.75 15.59 19.78
N GLU A 3 29.24 15.08 18.64
CA GLU A 3 30.22 15.78 17.81
C GLU A 3 29.72 17.13 17.28
N LEU A 4 28.43 17.24 16.98
CA LEU A 4 27.83 18.46 16.43
C LEU A 4 27.59 19.50 17.53
N THR A 5 27.12 19.07 18.70
CA THR A 5 27.02 19.93 19.89
C THR A 5 28.40 20.41 20.33
N GLU A 6 29.41 19.54 20.30
CA GLU A 6 30.80 19.91 20.60
C GLU A 6 31.35 20.93 19.60
N SER A 7 31.11 20.73 18.30
CA SER A 7 31.47 21.68 17.25
C SER A 7 30.78 23.04 17.42
N HIS A 8 29.50 23.06 17.78
CA HIS A 8 28.75 24.27 18.08
C HIS A 8 29.32 25.04 19.29
N ASN A 9 29.63 24.31 20.38
CA ASN A 9 30.24 24.90 21.57
C ASN A 9 31.62 25.50 21.24
N ARG A 10 32.44 24.78 20.49
CA ARG A 10 33.75 25.27 20.04
C ARG A 10 33.62 26.52 19.18
N SER A 11 32.63 26.55 18.28
CA SER A 11 32.37 27.73 17.44
C SER A 11 31.94 28.93 18.31
N ARG A 12 31.08 28.73 19.30
CA ARG A 12 30.72 29.78 20.27
C ARG A 12 31.93 30.32 21.03
N ASP A 13 32.80 29.44 21.51
CA ASP A 13 34.01 29.85 22.24
C ASP A 13 34.93 30.70 21.36
N ILE A 14 35.10 30.31 20.09
CA ILE A 14 35.84 31.10 19.11
C ILE A 14 35.19 32.48 18.90
N MET A 15 33.85 32.55 18.80
CA MET A 15 33.16 33.84 18.66
C MET A 15 33.41 34.77 19.85
N VAL A 16 33.40 34.23 21.08
CA VAL A 16 33.69 34.99 22.30
C VAL A 16 35.14 35.49 22.32
N LEU A 17 36.09 34.66 21.87
CA LEU A 17 37.49 35.07 21.74
C LEU A 17 37.66 36.19 20.71
N LEU A 18 37.03 36.07 19.54
CA LEU A 18 37.07 37.11 18.50
C LEU A 18 36.45 38.43 18.96
N GLU A 19 35.36 38.38 19.74
CA GLU A 19 34.74 39.59 20.31
C GLU A 19 35.70 40.29 21.27
N LYS A 20 36.39 39.52 22.12
CA LYS A 20 37.42 40.04 23.02
C LYS A 20 38.59 40.65 22.25
N GLU A 21 39.13 39.94 21.26
CA GLU A 21 40.23 40.44 20.42
C GLU A 21 39.86 41.74 19.70
N ALA A 22 38.63 41.84 19.17
CA ALA A 22 38.14 43.06 18.55
C ALA A 22 38.06 44.23 19.55
N SER A 23 37.63 43.97 20.78
CA SER A 23 37.61 44.97 21.86
C SER A 23 39.01 45.41 22.29
N ASP A 24 39.96 44.48 22.37
CA ASP A 24 41.36 44.79 22.69
C ASP A 24 41.99 45.67 21.61
N ILE A 25 41.71 45.39 20.32
CA ILE A 25 42.17 46.24 19.21
C ILE A 25 41.54 47.64 19.29
N GLU A 26 40.25 47.74 19.64
CA GLU A 26 39.58 49.04 19.83
C GLU A 26 40.23 49.88 20.94
N ALA A 27 40.64 49.26 22.05
CA ALA A 27 41.36 49.95 23.11
C ALA A 27 42.73 50.46 22.64
N ILE A 28 43.46 49.66 21.85
CA ILE A 28 44.75 50.05 21.26
C ILE A 28 44.57 51.21 20.29
N THR A 29 43.59 51.14 19.38
CA THR A 29 43.36 52.21 18.40
C THR A 29 42.94 53.51 19.06
N GLN A 30 42.15 53.44 20.15
CA GLN A 30 41.82 54.62 20.95
C GLN A 30 43.07 55.24 21.60
N SER A 31 44.01 54.43 22.08
CA SER A 31 45.30 54.94 22.58
C SER A 31 46.11 55.63 21.47
N VAL A 32 46.21 55.03 20.28
CA VAL A 32 46.90 55.64 19.12
C VAL A 32 46.24 56.95 18.70
N LYS A 33 44.90 57.05 18.74
CA LYS A 33 44.18 58.30 18.49
C LYS A 33 44.62 59.40 19.45
N ASN A 34 44.68 59.09 20.76
CA ASN A 34 45.07 60.04 21.79
C ASN A 34 46.52 60.52 21.58
N ILE A 35 47.44 59.59 21.26
CA ILE A 35 48.84 59.92 20.93
C ILE A 35 48.92 60.85 19.71
N ALA A 36 48.13 60.59 18.66
CA ALA A 36 48.09 61.44 17.47
C ALA A 36 47.48 62.83 17.78
N GLU A 37 46.50 62.91 18.68
CA GLU A 37 45.93 64.18 19.17
C GLU A 37 46.96 65.01 19.95
N GLU A 38 47.66 64.40 20.89
CA GLU A 38 48.72 65.04 21.65
C GLU A 38 49.90 65.47 20.76
N THR A 39 50.32 64.61 19.83
CA THR A 39 51.39 64.91 18.88
C THR A 39 51.02 66.10 17.99
N GLY A 40 49.76 66.17 17.54
CA GLY A 40 49.25 67.31 16.78
C GLY A 40 49.24 68.62 17.58
N LEU A 41 48.90 68.56 18.87
CA LEU A 41 48.96 69.72 19.78
C LEU A 41 50.40 70.18 20.05
N LEU A 42 51.32 69.24 20.26
CA LEU A 42 52.75 69.53 20.42
C LEU A 42 53.34 70.17 19.17
N ALA A 43 52.99 69.63 17.99
CA ALA A 43 53.40 70.19 16.71
C ALA A 43 52.85 71.61 16.49
N LEU A 44 51.59 71.86 16.87
CA LEU A 44 51.01 73.20 16.84
C LEU A 44 51.78 74.18 17.73
N ASN A 45 52.07 73.79 18.97
CA ASN A 45 52.84 74.63 19.90
C ASN A 45 54.25 74.91 19.35
N ALA A 46 54.91 73.91 18.75
CA ALA A 46 56.21 74.07 18.11
C ALA A 46 56.15 75.01 16.89
N SER A 47 55.10 74.92 16.06
CA SER A 47 54.90 75.85 14.94
C SER A 47 54.71 77.29 15.41
N ILE A 48 53.99 77.51 16.53
CA ILE A 48 53.80 78.85 17.11
C ILE A 48 55.13 79.42 17.60
N GLU A 49 55.91 78.63 18.35
CA GLU A 49 57.20 79.09 18.88
C GLU A 49 58.24 79.32 17.77
N ALA A 50 58.22 78.49 16.73
CA ALA A 50 59.03 78.69 15.53
C ALA A 50 58.68 79.99 14.80
N ALA A 51 57.39 80.32 14.68
CA ALA A 51 56.96 81.60 14.11
C ALA A 51 57.39 82.80 14.98
N ARG A 52 57.42 82.62 16.31
CA ARG A 52 57.85 83.64 17.27
C ARG A 52 59.35 83.93 17.19
N ALA A 53 60.17 82.94 16.85
CA ALA A 53 61.61 83.07 16.67
C ALA A 53 62.01 83.78 15.34
N GLY A 54 61.05 84.09 14.45
CA GLY A 54 61.32 84.81 13.21
C GLY A 54 62.14 83.98 12.21
N GLU A 55 63.17 84.58 11.59
CA GLU A 55 63.99 83.91 10.58
C GLU A 55 64.75 82.69 11.14
N GLU A 56 65.22 82.76 12.39
CA GLU A 56 65.93 81.66 13.07
C GLU A 56 65.03 80.42 13.30
N GLY A 57 63.71 80.61 13.32
CA GLY A 57 62.73 79.54 13.51
C GLY A 57 62.22 78.89 12.22
N ALA A 58 62.57 79.40 11.04
CA ALA A 58 61.98 78.98 9.77
C ALA A 58 62.14 77.47 9.50
N GLY A 59 63.30 76.90 9.80
CA GLY A 59 63.54 75.45 9.66
C GLY A 59 62.68 74.60 10.61
N PHE A 60 62.54 75.05 11.87
CA PHE A 60 61.69 74.38 12.87
C PHE A 60 60.20 74.47 12.51
N ALA A 61 59.76 75.57 11.90
CA ALA A 61 58.38 75.73 11.45
C ALA A 61 58.00 74.67 10.40
N VAL A 62 58.91 74.38 9.46
CA VAL A 62 58.69 73.33 8.44
C VAL A 62 58.58 71.95 9.09
N VAL A 63 59.47 71.63 10.03
CA VAL A 63 59.43 70.34 10.74
C VAL A 63 58.13 70.20 11.54
N ALA A 64 57.73 71.23 12.28
CA ALA A 64 56.49 71.24 13.05
C ALA A 64 55.25 71.06 12.15
N GLN A 65 55.22 71.68 10.97
CA GLN A 65 54.16 71.48 9.99
C GLN A 65 54.08 70.02 9.49
N GLN A 66 55.23 69.37 9.25
CA GLN A 66 55.27 67.96 8.85
C GLN A 66 54.80 67.02 9.97
N ILE A 67 55.21 67.26 11.20
CA ILE A 67 54.74 66.47 12.36
C ILE A 67 53.23 66.60 12.51
N ARG A 68 52.69 67.82 12.38
CA ARG A 68 51.24 68.05 12.43
C ARG A 68 50.50 67.28 11.33
N LYS A 69 51.03 67.30 10.11
CA LYS A 69 50.45 66.56 8.98
C LYS A 69 50.45 65.05 9.26
N LEU A 70 51.54 64.49 9.76
CA LEU A 70 51.63 63.07 10.13
C LEU A 70 50.64 62.70 11.26
N ALA A 71 50.47 63.59 12.24
CA ALA A 71 49.51 63.41 13.31
C ALA A 71 48.05 63.38 12.77
N ASP A 72 47.70 64.28 11.85
CA ASP A 72 46.38 64.30 11.22
C ASP A 72 46.14 63.07 10.32
N GLU A 73 47.14 62.63 9.55
CA GLU A 73 47.09 61.39 8.76
C GLU A 73 46.93 60.14 9.66
N SER A 74 47.60 60.12 10.83
CA SER A 74 47.46 59.07 11.83
C SER A 74 46.04 59.02 12.40
N LYS A 75 45.42 60.17 12.73
CA LYS A 75 44.01 60.23 13.17
C LYS A 75 43.05 59.69 12.12
N GLN A 76 43.23 60.06 10.84
CA GLN A 76 42.40 59.55 9.75
C GLN A 76 42.55 58.03 9.58
N SER A 77 43.77 57.52 9.74
CA SER A 77 44.04 56.08 9.69
C SER A 77 43.35 55.35 10.84
N VAL A 78 43.44 55.87 12.07
CA VAL A 78 42.74 55.32 13.23
C VAL A 78 41.22 55.33 13.03
N HIS A 79 40.67 56.40 12.47
CA HIS A 79 39.23 56.45 12.18
C HIS A 79 38.78 55.31 11.24
N ARG A 80 39.53 55.07 10.17
CA ARG A 80 39.28 53.94 9.25
C ARG A 80 39.42 52.58 9.93
N ILE A 81 40.39 52.43 10.84
CA ILE A 81 40.55 51.19 11.62
C ILE A 81 39.33 50.98 12.53
N ASN A 82 38.84 52.01 13.22
CA ASN A 82 37.64 51.90 14.06
C ASN A 82 36.41 51.48 13.25
N GLU A 83 36.21 52.05 12.05
CA GLU A 83 35.14 51.60 11.16
C GLU A 83 35.27 50.12 10.77
N LEU A 84 36.49 49.64 10.53
CA LEU A 84 36.76 48.22 10.25
C LEU A 84 36.44 47.34 11.46
N ILE A 85 36.86 47.75 12.66
CA ILE A 85 36.59 47.03 13.91
C ILE A 85 35.08 46.93 14.16
N SER A 86 34.33 48.03 14.01
CA SER A 86 32.88 48.00 14.18
C SER A 86 32.20 47.05 13.20
N ARG A 87 32.68 46.99 11.94
CA ARG A 87 32.17 46.00 10.96
C ARG A 87 32.52 44.57 11.35
N VAL A 88 33.71 44.33 11.91
CA VAL A 88 34.11 43.00 12.40
C VAL A 88 33.26 42.58 13.59
N GLN A 89 33.06 43.47 14.58
CA GLN A 89 32.18 43.22 15.72
C GLN A 89 30.75 42.90 15.29
N GLN A 90 30.20 43.61 14.30
CA GLN A 90 28.89 43.31 13.77
C GLN A 90 28.84 41.91 13.14
N ARG A 91 29.82 41.57 12.30
CA ARG A 91 29.91 40.24 11.68
C ARG A 91 30.05 39.12 12.72
N ILE A 92 30.76 39.37 13.82
CA ILE A 92 30.89 38.45 14.94
C ILE A 92 29.50 38.19 15.56
N LYS A 93 28.73 39.25 15.83
CA LYS A 93 27.37 39.12 16.37
C LYS A 93 26.43 38.37 15.43
N ASP A 94 26.44 38.72 14.15
CA ASP A 94 25.61 38.07 13.13
C ASP A 94 25.96 36.56 13.02
N THR A 95 27.25 36.23 13.04
CA THR A 95 27.72 34.83 12.99
C THR A 95 27.33 34.05 14.26
N ALA A 96 27.42 34.67 15.44
CA ALA A 96 27.01 34.05 16.69
C ALA A 96 25.49 33.75 16.71
N GLN A 97 24.67 34.64 16.14
CA GLN A 97 23.24 34.41 15.97
C GLN A 97 22.96 33.24 15.03
N LEU A 98 23.63 33.19 13.87
CA LEU A 98 23.47 32.08 12.92
C LEU A 98 23.84 30.73 13.54
N ILE A 99 24.91 30.68 14.34
CA ILE A 99 25.31 29.46 15.07
C ILE A 99 24.21 29.04 16.07
N HIS A 100 23.54 29.99 16.72
CA HIS A 100 22.46 29.69 17.65
C HIS A 100 21.21 29.15 16.94
N GLU A 101 20.81 29.79 15.84
CA GLU A 101 19.67 29.34 15.02
C GLU A 101 19.92 27.95 14.44
N GLN A 102 21.13 27.71 13.92
CA GLN A 102 21.54 26.41 13.40
C GLN A 102 21.48 25.32 14.48
N HIS A 103 21.88 25.61 15.72
CA HIS A 103 21.77 24.65 16.82
C HIS A 103 20.31 24.22 17.06
N GLY A 104 19.36 25.16 17.03
CA GLY A 104 17.93 24.85 17.16
C GLY A 104 17.40 23.96 16.04
N LEU A 105 17.82 24.21 14.78
CA LEU A 105 17.46 23.38 13.63
C LEU A 105 17.97 21.94 13.78
N VAL A 106 19.21 21.78 14.22
CA VAL A 106 19.85 20.47 14.43
C VAL A 106 19.11 19.66 15.50
N VAL A 107 18.75 20.29 16.62
CA VAL A 107 17.99 19.62 17.69
C VAL A 107 16.66 19.10 17.17
N ASN A 108 15.91 19.93 16.44
CA ASN A 108 14.63 19.53 15.84
C ASN A 108 14.81 18.41 14.80
N GLU A 109 15.84 18.48 13.96
CA GLU A 109 16.14 17.42 12.99
C GLU A 109 16.45 16.08 13.68
N SER A 110 17.15 16.11 14.80
CA SER A 110 17.41 14.91 15.59
C SER A 110 16.13 14.32 16.18
N GLU A 111 15.23 15.15 16.72
CA GLU A 111 13.93 14.67 17.22
C GLU A 111 13.12 14.01 16.12
N ARG A 112 13.12 14.61 14.92
CA ARG A 112 12.47 14.03 13.74
C ARG A 112 13.09 12.69 13.34
N THR A 113 14.41 12.57 13.42
CA THR A 113 15.12 11.32 13.10
C THR A 113 14.73 10.20 14.07
N VAL A 114 14.63 10.51 15.38
CA VAL A 114 14.13 9.55 16.38
C VAL A 114 12.70 9.11 16.06
N SER A 115 11.83 10.04 15.65
CA SER A 115 10.46 9.71 15.23
C SER A 115 10.43 8.80 14.00
N VAL A 116 11.30 9.03 13.02
CA VAL A 116 11.41 8.16 11.83
C VAL A 116 11.84 6.75 12.22
N ASP A 117 12.83 6.62 13.10
CA ASP A 117 13.29 5.32 13.61
C ASP A 117 12.16 4.56 14.30
N GLN A 118 11.34 5.24 15.11
CA GLN A 118 10.16 4.65 15.75
C GLN A 118 9.15 4.14 14.71
N THR A 119 8.82 4.96 13.70
CA THR A 119 7.91 4.55 12.62
C THR A 119 8.46 3.36 11.83
N LEU A 120 9.78 3.28 11.60
CA LEU A 120 10.41 2.14 10.94
C LEU A 120 10.36 0.86 11.79
N GLN A 121 10.50 0.97 13.11
CA GLN A 121 10.33 -0.15 14.03
C GLN A 121 8.88 -0.67 14.01
N GLU A 122 7.89 0.22 14.06
CA GLU A 122 6.48 -0.13 13.94
C GLU A 122 6.15 -0.80 12.60
N LEU A 123 6.71 -0.29 11.50
CA LEU A 123 6.56 -0.88 10.17
C LEU A 123 7.13 -2.30 10.13
N THR A 124 8.32 -2.50 10.71
CA THR A 124 8.95 -3.82 10.78
C THR A 124 8.09 -4.81 11.55
N GLY A 125 7.54 -4.40 12.71
CA GLY A 125 6.60 -5.21 13.48
C GLY A 125 5.32 -5.54 12.70
N THR A 126 4.81 -4.58 11.93
CA THR A 126 3.63 -4.79 11.06
C THR A 126 3.92 -5.82 9.97
N VAL A 127 5.09 -5.75 9.34
CA VAL A 127 5.53 -6.73 8.32
C VAL A 127 5.66 -8.14 8.93
N GLU A 128 6.19 -8.27 10.15
CA GLU A 128 6.26 -9.56 10.83
C GLU A 128 4.88 -10.18 11.07
N VAL A 129 3.91 -9.39 11.52
CA VAL A 129 2.52 -9.84 11.72
C VAL A 129 1.89 -10.24 10.39
N PHE A 130 2.10 -9.45 9.33
CA PHE A 130 1.62 -9.76 7.99
C PHE A 130 2.17 -11.10 7.47
N MET A 131 3.47 -11.32 7.62
CA MET A 131 4.12 -12.58 7.19
C MET A 131 3.57 -13.80 7.94
N LYS A 132 3.28 -13.67 9.24
CA LYS A 132 2.61 -14.74 10.02
C LYS A 132 1.22 -15.03 9.48
N GLY A 133 0.41 -14.01 9.20
CA GLY A 133 -0.93 -14.17 8.63
C GLY A 133 -0.89 -14.83 7.24
N ALA A 134 0.03 -14.41 6.37
CA ALA A 134 0.21 -15.02 5.06
C ALA A 134 0.59 -16.52 5.15
N HIS A 135 1.44 -16.87 6.11
CA HIS A 135 1.81 -18.28 6.36
C HIS A 135 0.61 -19.11 6.84
N GLU A 136 -0.20 -18.57 7.75
CA GLU A 136 -1.40 -19.25 8.25
C GLU A 136 -2.44 -19.47 7.15
N ILE A 137 -2.67 -18.47 6.30
CA ILE A 137 -3.54 -18.59 5.12
C ILE A 137 -3.01 -19.70 4.18
N GLY A 138 -1.71 -19.71 3.89
CA GLY A 138 -1.10 -20.74 3.05
C GLY A 138 -1.31 -22.15 3.60
N SER A 139 -1.16 -22.33 4.92
CA SER A 139 -1.44 -23.61 5.59
C SER A 139 -2.92 -24.00 5.48
N LYS A 140 -3.85 -23.05 5.64
CA LYS A 140 -5.29 -23.30 5.55
C LYS A 140 -5.73 -23.66 4.13
N ILE A 141 -5.14 -23.03 3.12
CA ILE A 141 -5.36 -23.39 1.71
C ILE A 141 -4.92 -24.83 1.45
N GLY A 142 -3.75 -25.25 1.95
CA GLY A 142 -3.28 -26.63 1.80
C GLY A 142 -4.24 -27.66 2.41
N GLU A 143 -4.75 -27.38 3.62
CA GLU A 143 -5.77 -28.21 4.29
C GLU A 143 -7.07 -28.28 3.47
N GLN A 144 -7.51 -27.14 2.92
CA GLN A 144 -8.73 -27.05 2.13
C GLN A 144 -8.61 -27.79 0.80
N THR A 145 -7.48 -27.68 0.09
CA THR A 145 -7.25 -28.43 -1.16
C THR A 145 -7.35 -29.93 -0.92
N SER A 146 -6.73 -30.45 0.15
CA SER A 146 -6.83 -31.87 0.49
C SER A 146 -8.27 -32.32 0.79
N ARG A 147 -9.06 -31.47 1.48
CA ARG A 147 -10.48 -31.75 1.71
C ARG A 147 -11.31 -31.76 0.44
N VAL A 148 -11.02 -30.85 -0.50
CA VAL A 148 -11.69 -30.80 -1.81
C VAL A 148 -11.37 -32.04 -2.62
N GLU A 149 -10.10 -32.46 -2.69
CA GLU A 149 -9.69 -33.71 -3.35
C GLU A 149 -10.40 -34.93 -2.75
N GLN A 150 -10.46 -35.02 -1.42
CA GLN A 150 -11.16 -36.10 -0.73
C GLN A 150 -12.66 -36.10 -1.08
N THR A 151 -13.30 -34.94 -1.07
CA THR A 151 -14.74 -34.79 -1.37
C THR A 151 -15.01 -35.15 -2.83
N HIS A 152 -14.17 -34.68 -3.75
CA HIS A 152 -14.27 -34.98 -5.17
C HIS A 152 -14.15 -36.49 -5.45
N GLY A 153 -13.20 -37.18 -4.80
CA GLY A 153 -13.08 -38.64 -4.90
C GLY A 153 -14.30 -39.41 -4.39
N ILE A 154 -15.00 -38.90 -3.37
CA ILE A 154 -16.27 -39.48 -2.91
C ILE A 154 -17.37 -39.31 -3.98
N TYR A 155 -17.49 -38.12 -4.57
CA TYR A 155 -18.52 -37.84 -5.58
C TYR A 155 -18.38 -38.70 -6.84
N LEU A 156 -17.15 -38.93 -7.31
CA LEU A 156 -16.91 -39.75 -8.51
C LEU A 156 -17.01 -41.27 -8.25
N GLY A 157 -17.26 -41.70 -7.00
CA GLY A 157 -17.26 -43.12 -6.64
C GLY A 157 -15.87 -43.78 -6.72
N GLU A 158 -14.81 -42.99 -6.88
CA GLU A 158 -13.42 -43.47 -6.93
C GLU A 158 -12.84 -43.70 -5.52
N ALA A 159 -13.47 -43.14 -4.48
CA ALA A 159 -13.09 -43.37 -3.10
C ALA A 159 -13.69 -44.68 -2.57
N HIS A 160 -12.82 -45.65 -2.27
CA HIS A 160 -13.19 -46.87 -1.55
C HIS A 160 -13.57 -46.51 -0.10
N ILE A 161 -14.86 -46.47 0.21
CA ILE A 161 -15.34 -46.28 1.58
C ILE A 161 -15.29 -47.63 2.28
N ILE A 162 -14.58 -47.71 3.40
CA ILE A 162 -14.52 -48.93 4.22
C ILE A 162 -15.43 -48.75 5.43
N ASP A 163 -16.34 -49.69 5.65
CA ASP A 163 -17.18 -49.72 6.86
C ASP A 163 -16.27 -49.89 8.09
N PRO A 164 -16.27 -48.96 9.05
CA PRO A 164 -15.35 -48.98 10.18
C PRO A 164 -15.58 -50.16 11.14
N ASN A 165 -16.75 -50.80 11.12
CA ASN A 165 -17.08 -51.93 11.98
C ASN A 165 -16.75 -53.28 11.35
N THR A 166 -16.89 -53.39 10.02
CA THR A 166 -16.70 -54.66 9.29
C THR A 166 -15.37 -54.72 8.55
N LEU A 167 -14.72 -53.56 8.31
CA LEU A 167 -13.52 -53.39 7.50
C LEU A 167 -13.68 -53.86 6.05
N GLU A 168 -14.93 -54.00 5.59
CA GLU A 168 -15.25 -54.29 4.19
C GLU A 168 -15.51 -53.00 3.42
N GLU A 169 -15.19 -53.02 2.13
CA GLU A 169 -15.52 -51.93 1.23
C GLU A 169 -17.05 -51.82 1.09
N MET A 170 -17.59 -50.68 1.49
CA MET A 170 -18.96 -50.30 1.24
C MET A 170 -19.14 -50.08 -0.26
N LYS A 171 -19.91 -50.96 -0.90
CA LYS A 171 -20.32 -50.76 -2.29
C LYS A 171 -21.27 -49.58 -2.36
N MET A 172 -20.77 -48.41 -2.75
CA MET A 172 -21.62 -47.33 -3.21
C MET A 172 -22.13 -47.67 -4.61
N GLN A 173 -23.45 -47.58 -4.78
CA GLN A 173 -24.06 -47.59 -6.10
C GLN A 173 -23.74 -46.26 -6.78
N SER A 174 -23.48 -46.26 -8.08
CA SER A 174 -23.32 -45.01 -8.81
C SER A 174 -24.62 -44.20 -8.79
N LEU A 175 -24.55 -42.88 -8.97
CA LEU A 175 -25.75 -42.04 -9.03
C LEU A 175 -26.70 -42.51 -10.15
N ASP A 176 -26.15 -42.93 -11.29
CA ASP A 176 -26.90 -43.56 -12.39
C ASP A 176 -27.64 -44.84 -11.95
N GLU A 177 -26.97 -45.73 -11.19
CA GLU A 177 -27.59 -46.95 -10.68
C GLU A 177 -28.70 -46.66 -9.65
N ILE A 178 -28.54 -45.63 -8.82
CA ILE A 178 -29.55 -45.19 -7.85
C ILE A 178 -30.76 -44.61 -8.60
N VAL A 179 -30.53 -43.71 -9.55
CA VAL A 179 -31.58 -43.10 -10.38
C VAL A 179 -32.38 -44.18 -11.11
N LYS A 180 -31.71 -45.16 -11.74
CA LYS A 180 -32.36 -46.28 -12.45
C LYS A 180 -33.27 -47.15 -11.56
N GLN A 181 -33.02 -47.20 -10.25
CA GLN A 181 -33.84 -47.98 -9.31
C GLN A 181 -35.11 -47.25 -8.88
N HIS A 182 -35.05 -45.92 -8.77
CA HIS A 182 -36.13 -45.12 -8.18
C HIS A 182 -36.98 -44.43 -9.25
N VAL A 183 -36.44 -44.22 -10.46
CA VAL A 183 -37.14 -43.54 -11.55
C VAL A 183 -37.77 -44.54 -12.52
N ASN A 184 -39.05 -44.35 -12.80
CA ASN A 184 -39.79 -45.11 -13.81
C ASN A 184 -40.55 -44.16 -14.74
N SER A 185 -40.80 -44.59 -15.96
CA SER A 185 -41.45 -43.77 -16.96
C SER A 185 -42.38 -44.57 -17.88
N LYS A 186 -43.50 -43.96 -18.25
CA LYS A 186 -44.53 -44.59 -19.10
C LYS A 186 -45.09 -43.62 -20.12
N VAL A 187 -45.05 -44.02 -21.39
CA VAL A 187 -45.69 -43.30 -22.50
C VAL A 187 -47.10 -43.86 -22.72
N SER A 188 -48.08 -42.96 -22.84
CA SER A 188 -49.47 -43.27 -23.16
C SER A 188 -49.94 -42.39 -24.30
N VAL A 189 -50.57 -42.99 -25.31
CA VAL A 189 -51.02 -42.28 -26.52
C VAL A 189 -52.53 -42.37 -26.61
N THR A 190 -53.20 -41.21 -26.69
CA THR A 190 -54.62 -41.08 -26.99
C THR A 190 -54.82 -40.24 -28.26
N PRO A 191 -55.99 -40.28 -28.92
CA PRO A 191 -56.20 -39.48 -30.13
C PRO A 191 -55.97 -37.99 -29.87
N GLY A 192 -54.95 -37.43 -30.52
CA GLY A 192 -54.57 -36.02 -30.40
C GLY A 192 -53.67 -35.67 -29.20
N GLN A 193 -53.26 -36.65 -28.38
CA GLN A 193 -52.42 -36.39 -27.20
C GLN A 193 -51.45 -37.55 -26.91
N VAL A 194 -50.19 -37.21 -26.68
CA VAL A 194 -49.17 -38.11 -26.13
C VAL A 194 -48.87 -37.63 -24.71
N THR A 195 -48.90 -38.54 -23.74
CA THR A 195 -48.56 -38.26 -22.35
C THR A 195 -47.39 -39.13 -21.94
N ILE A 196 -46.36 -38.50 -21.38
CA ILE A 196 -45.20 -39.19 -20.83
C ILE A 196 -45.21 -38.92 -19.33
N ASN A 197 -45.35 -39.98 -18.56
CA ASN A 197 -45.36 -39.91 -17.10
C ASN A 197 -43.99 -40.35 -16.59
N VAL A 198 -43.33 -39.50 -15.82
CA VAL A 198 -42.14 -39.87 -15.05
C VAL A 198 -42.55 -39.94 -13.58
N THR A 199 -42.12 -40.99 -12.89
CA THR A 199 -42.39 -41.19 -11.46
C THR A 199 -41.09 -41.50 -10.74
N VAL A 200 -40.90 -40.92 -9.56
CA VAL A 200 -39.81 -41.25 -8.63
C VAL A 200 -40.45 -41.94 -7.42
N ASP A 201 -40.05 -43.18 -7.13
CA ASP A 201 -40.64 -44.01 -6.06
C ASP A 201 -42.17 -44.13 -6.12
N GLY A 202 -42.72 -44.14 -7.34
CA GLY A 202 -44.16 -44.21 -7.57
C GLY A 202 -44.92 -42.89 -7.34
N VAL A 203 -44.23 -41.82 -6.95
CA VAL A 203 -44.78 -40.46 -6.90
C VAL A 203 -44.58 -39.81 -8.27
N HIS A 204 -45.63 -39.22 -8.83
CA HIS A 204 -45.52 -38.49 -10.09
C HIS A 204 -44.57 -37.31 -9.92
N ALA A 205 -43.60 -37.22 -10.82
CA ALA A 205 -42.83 -36.01 -11.00
C ALA A 205 -43.81 -34.92 -11.50
N GLU A 206 -44.19 -34.00 -10.61
CA GLU A 206 -44.95 -32.85 -11.05
C GLU A 206 -44.02 -31.96 -11.87
N PRO A 207 -44.46 -31.47 -13.04
CA PRO A 207 -43.70 -30.47 -13.76
C PRO A 207 -43.56 -29.25 -12.85
N SER A 208 -42.36 -29.04 -12.32
CA SER A 208 -41.99 -27.71 -11.87
C SER A 208 -42.01 -26.83 -13.11
N LEU A 209 -43.09 -26.07 -13.29
CA LEU A 209 -43.06 -24.93 -14.17
C LEU A 209 -41.92 -24.05 -13.65
N MET A 210 -40.79 -24.02 -14.35
CA MET A 210 -39.92 -22.85 -14.28
C MET A 210 -40.77 -21.73 -14.86
N GLU A 211 -41.52 -21.03 -14.00
CA GLU A 211 -41.99 -19.70 -14.38
C GLU A 211 -40.73 -18.88 -14.65
N GLU A 212 -40.54 -18.49 -15.90
CA GLU A 212 -39.38 -17.76 -16.42
C GLU A 212 -39.15 -16.39 -15.76
N ASP A 213 -39.93 -16.03 -14.72
CA ASP A 213 -39.88 -14.72 -14.09
C ASP A 213 -40.42 -14.72 -12.65
N THR A 214 -39.79 -15.44 -11.72
CA THR A 214 -39.92 -15.12 -10.29
C THR A 214 -38.55 -15.08 -9.61
N SER A 215 -38.23 -13.92 -9.05
CA SER A 215 -37.03 -13.63 -8.25
C SER A 215 -37.02 -14.32 -6.88
N GLU A 216 -37.86 -15.34 -6.68
CA GLU A 216 -37.90 -16.22 -5.51
C GLU A 216 -37.67 -17.66 -5.97
N GLY A 217 -36.40 -18.03 -6.15
CA GLY A 217 -36.02 -19.38 -6.57
C GLY A 217 -36.56 -20.44 -5.62
N VAL A 218 -37.27 -21.43 -6.15
CA VAL A 218 -37.76 -22.59 -5.39
C VAL A 218 -36.55 -23.42 -4.96
N TYR A 219 -36.30 -23.51 -3.65
CA TYR A 219 -35.24 -24.36 -3.11
C TYR A 219 -35.71 -25.81 -3.02
N ASN A 220 -35.05 -26.70 -3.75
CA ASN A 220 -35.27 -28.15 -3.70
C ASN A 220 -34.24 -28.80 -2.77
N GLU A 221 -34.71 -29.33 -1.64
CA GLU A 221 -33.89 -30.06 -0.66
C GLU A 221 -33.42 -31.45 -1.17
N GLU A 222 -34.09 -31.96 -2.21
CA GLU A 222 -33.82 -33.24 -2.88
C GLU A 222 -33.80 -33.03 -4.41
N LEU A 223 -33.06 -33.85 -5.16
CA LEU A 223 -33.04 -33.77 -6.64
C LEU A 223 -34.44 -34.06 -7.17
N LYS A 224 -35.01 -33.11 -7.89
CA LYS A 224 -36.33 -33.26 -8.51
C LYS A 224 -36.20 -33.26 -10.02
N PHE A 225 -37.00 -34.10 -10.67
CA PHE A 225 -37.14 -34.10 -12.11
C PHE A 225 -38.45 -33.42 -12.49
N GLY A 226 -38.39 -32.52 -13.46
CA GLY A 226 -39.54 -31.77 -13.97
C GLY A 226 -40.28 -32.52 -15.08
N GLY A 227 -41.12 -31.78 -15.80
CA GLY A 227 -41.80 -32.30 -16.98
C GLY A 227 -40.82 -32.61 -18.12
N VAL A 228 -41.31 -33.31 -19.14
CA VAL A 228 -40.54 -33.53 -20.38
C VAL A 228 -40.20 -32.17 -21.00
N VAL A 229 -38.91 -31.86 -21.09
CA VAL A 229 -38.39 -30.61 -21.69
C VAL A 229 -38.10 -30.79 -23.18
N TYR A 230 -37.77 -32.01 -23.60
CA TYR A 230 -37.49 -32.34 -24.99
C TYR A 230 -37.96 -33.74 -25.33
N TYR A 231 -38.45 -33.93 -26.56
CA TYR A 231 -38.65 -35.26 -27.12
C TYR A 231 -38.34 -35.26 -28.61
N SER A 232 -37.78 -36.36 -29.10
CA SER A 232 -37.54 -36.58 -30.53
C SER A 232 -37.90 -38.01 -30.93
N VAL A 233 -38.24 -38.19 -32.21
CA VAL A 233 -38.39 -39.53 -32.78
C VAL A 233 -37.30 -39.73 -33.81
N GLU A 234 -36.34 -40.59 -33.49
CA GLU A 234 -35.17 -40.84 -34.33
C GLU A 234 -35.05 -42.34 -34.59
N ASN A 235 -34.97 -42.71 -35.87
CA ASN A 235 -34.83 -44.11 -36.30
C ASN A 235 -35.88 -45.07 -35.72
N GLY A 236 -37.12 -44.58 -35.51
CA GLY A 236 -38.22 -45.37 -34.96
C GLY A 236 -38.23 -45.50 -33.43
N LYS A 237 -37.32 -44.81 -32.74
CA LYS A 237 -37.27 -44.72 -31.28
C LYS A 237 -37.75 -43.34 -30.83
N LEU A 238 -38.40 -43.28 -29.67
CA LEU A 238 -38.78 -42.04 -29.02
C LEU A 238 -37.75 -41.77 -27.92
N VAL A 239 -37.03 -40.66 -28.02
CA VAL A 239 -36.14 -40.16 -26.98
C VAL A 239 -36.87 -39.05 -26.23
N VAL A 240 -36.81 -39.09 -24.91
CA VAL A 240 -37.48 -38.14 -24.03
C VAL A 240 -36.48 -37.67 -22.98
N SER A 241 -36.33 -36.37 -22.86
CA SER A 241 -35.49 -35.76 -21.82
C SER A 241 -36.38 -35.02 -20.81
N ALA A 242 -36.18 -35.30 -19.53
CA ALA A 242 -36.80 -34.59 -18.42
C ALA A 242 -35.69 -33.95 -17.57
N SER A 243 -35.75 -32.63 -17.39
CA SER A 243 -34.69 -31.91 -16.68
C SER A 243 -34.77 -32.09 -15.18
N GLY A 244 -33.61 -32.23 -14.56
CA GLY A 244 -33.38 -32.28 -13.13
C GLY A 244 -32.99 -30.91 -12.59
N ALA A 245 -33.47 -30.59 -11.39
CA ALA A 245 -33.08 -29.40 -10.65
C ALA A 245 -32.85 -29.70 -9.16
N TYR A 246 -31.80 -29.11 -8.61
CA TYR A 246 -31.43 -29.21 -7.20
C TYR A 246 -31.03 -27.83 -6.65
N GLY A 247 -31.16 -27.63 -5.33
CA GLY A 247 -30.84 -26.36 -4.69
C GLY A 247 -31.80 -25.25 -5.15
N MET A 248 -31.31 -24.04 -5.46
CA MET A 248 -32.15 -22.89 -5.85
C MET A 248 -32.74 -22.98 -7.28
N GLY A 249 -33.08 -24.18 -7.73
CA GLY A 249 -33.62 -24.42 -9.07
C GLY A 249 -32.56 -24.32 -10.18
N LEU A 250 -31.29 -24.54 -9.86
CA LEU A 250 -30.23 -24.64 -10.87
C LEU A 250 -30.34 -25.98 -11.59
N TYR A 251 -30.07 -25.97 -12.90
CA TYR A 251 -29.98 -27.18 -13.72
C TYR A 251 -28.95 -28.14 -13.11
N ASP A 252 -29.35 -29.38 -12.89
CA ASP A 252 -28.53 -30.41 -12.25
C ASP A 252 -28.47 -31.68 -13.11
N GLY A 253 -28.68 -31.56 -14.43
CA GLY A 253 -28.65 -32.68 -15.39
C GLY A 253 -30.03 -33.13 -15.90
N ASP A 254 -30.04 -34.03 -16.89
CA ASP A 254 -31.24 -34.55 -17.55
C ASP A 254 -31.40 -36.07 -17.36
N LEU A 255 -32.66 -36.52 -17.27
CA LEU A 255 -33.04 -37.90 -17.45
C LEU A 255 -33.44 -38.15 -18.89
N ASN A 256 -32.68 -39.00 -19.57
CA ASN A 256 -32.92 -39.39 -20.94
C ASN A 256 -33.53 -40.79 -20.99
N PHE A 257 -34.78 -40.88 -21.44
CA PHE A 257 -35.48 -42.13 -21.65
C PHE A 257 -35.55 -42.44 -23.14
N THR A 258 -35.16 -43.66 -23.51
CA THR A 258 -35.34 -44.16 -24.87
C THR A 258 -36.45 -45.19 -24.89
N TYR A 259 -37.42 -45.05 -25.79
CA TYR A 259 -38.53 -45.98 -25.98
C TYR A 259 -38.56 -46.52 -27.40
N GLU A 260 -39.08 -47.73 -27.54
CA GLU A 260 -39.35 -48.37 -28.83
C GLU A 260 -40.80 -48.84 -28.87
N PHE A 261 -41.44 -48.68 -30.03
CA PHE A 261 -42.82 -49.13 -30.21
C PHE A 261 -42.86 -50.60 -30.63
N LYS A 262 -43.36 -51.47 -29.75
CA LYS A 262 -43.47 -52.91 -29.97
C LYS A 262 -44.81 -53.43 -29.48
N ASP A 263 -45.38 -54.37 -30.24
CA ASP A 263 -46.64 -55.05 -29.88
C ASP A 263 -47.83 -54.12 -29.57
N GLY A 264 -47.85 -52.94 -30.19
CA GLY A 264 -48.90 -51.94 -30.01
C GLY A 264 -48.70 -50.98 -28.84
N GLU A 265 -47.59 -51.08 -28.11
CA GLU A 265 -47.27 -50.22 -26.96
C GLU A 265 -45.83 -49.68 -27.03
N TRP A 266 -45.58 -48.53 -26.38
CA TRP A 266 -44.23 -48.00 -26.20
C TRP A 266 -43.57 -48.68 -25.00
N GLN A 267 -42.41 -49.29 -25.21
CA GLN A 267 -41.64 -49.98 -24.18
C GLN A 267 -40.34 -49.21 -23.92
N ALA A 268 -40.03 -48.94 -22.64
CA ALA A 268 -38.77 -48.31 -22.26
C ALA A 268 -37.60 -49.26 -22.56
N MET A 269 -36.59 -48.76 -23.25
CA MET A 269 -35.37 -49.48 -23.61
C MET A 269 -34.22 -49.16 -22.66
N ASP A 270 -34.07 -47.87 -22.34
CA ASP A 270 -32.92 -47.36 -21.61
C ASP A 270 -33.28 -46.09 -20.84
N LEU A 271 -32.54 -45.86 -19.75
CA LEU A 271 -32.59 -44.66 -18.92
C LEU A 271 -31.15 -44.24 -18.65
N GLU A 272 -30.81 -43.00 -18.98
CA GLU A 272 -29.49 -42.43 -18.74
C GLU A 272 -29.65 -41.09 -18.01
N TYR A 273 -28.84 -40.89 -16.97
CA TYR A 273 -28.72 -39.59 -16.32
C TYR A 273 -27.43 -38.90 -16.77
N SER A 274 -27.55 -37.72 -17.36
CA SER A 274 -26.43 -36.94 -17.89
C SER A 274 -26.36 -35.59 -17.21
N THR A 275 -25.17 -35.17 -16.80
CA THR A 275 -24.93 -33.86 -16.16
C THR A 275 -24.29 -32.85 -17.12
N GLU A 276 -24.27 -33.11 -18.43
CA GLU A 276 -23.66 -32.19 -19.39
C GLU A 276 -24.48 -30.89 -19.46
N GLU A 277 -23.85 -29.78 -19.04
CA GLU A 277 -24.33 -28.44 -19.32
C GLU A 277 -24.53 -28.28 -20.83
N TYR A 278 -25.70 -27.79 -21.24
CA TYR A 278 -25.81 -27.14 -22.53
C TYR A 278 -24.75 -26.03 -22.55
N GLU A 279 -23.69 -26.17 -23.36
CA GLU A 279 -22.84 -25.02 -23.69
C GLU A 279 -23.78 -23.95 -24.26
N GLU A 280 -24.08 -22.91 -23.48
CA GLU A 280 -24.72 -21.71 -23.98
C GLU A 280 -23.80 -21.15 -25.07
N GLU A 281 -24.10 -21.46 -26.34
CA GLU A 281 -23.69 -20.62 -27.45
C GLU A 281 -24.33 -19.25 -27.20
N TYR A 282 -23.60 -18.40 -26.48
CA TYR A 282 -23.91 -16.98 -26.33
C TYR A 282 -24.15 -16.42 -27.73
N TYR A 283 -25.41 -16.11 -28.04
CA TYR A 283 -25.74 -15.23 -29.14
C TYR A 283 -25.12 -13.86 -28.82
N GLU A 284 -23.92 -13.59 -29.34
CA GLU A 284 -23.42 -12.23 -29.48
C GLU A 284 -24.42 -11.44 -30.35
N SER A 285 -25.30 -10.68 -29.70
CA SER A 285 -26.01 -9.62 -30.37
C SER A 285 -24.98 -8.56 -30.78
N PHE A 286 -24.68 -8.51 -32.08
CA PHE A 286 -23.92 -7.43 -32.70
C PHE A 286 -24.57 -6.07 -32.37
N ASP A 287 -23.76 -5.14 -31.84
CA ASP A 287 -24.04 -3.70 -31.75
C ASP A 287 -24.32 -3.07 -33.13
#